data_AF-A0ABD5R3M1-F1
#
_entry.id   AF-A0ABD5R3M1-F1
#
_cell.length_a   1.000
_cell.length_b   1.000
_cell.length_c   1.000
_cell.angle_alpha   90.00
_cell.angle_beta   90.00
_cell.angle_gamma   90.00
#
_symmetry.space_group_name_H-M   'P 1'
#
loop_
_entity.id
_entity.type
_entity.pdbx_description
1 polymer ?
#
loop_
_entity_poly.entity_id
_entity_poly.type
_entity_poly.pdbx_seq_one_letter_code
_entity_poly.pdbx_strand_id
1 'polypeptide(L)'
;MTDDDTTGTTDAVDATNTAGETGSADGTDGEPVFEAAEYADGTVTYPPHPVGPDGAERVGTVDLRDREARVVTWTTSTATPPGVREPNTLAIVEFETDEGYDGPPVRALGQVAVDPDDPDGETYDVAIGDRVAPVYAEELREPGAGIREPASQAWDGFRFRPVE
;
A
#
# COMPACT_ATOMS: atom_id res chain seq x y z
N MET A 1 -23.79 33.93 -56.10
CA MET A 1 -23.18 32.66 -56.53
C MET A 1 -22.10 32.43 -55.51
N THR A 2 -22.46 31.60 -54.53
CA THR A 2 -21.74 31.34 -53.29
C THR A 2 -20.98 30.06 -53.55
N ASP A 3 -19.64 30.13 -53.55
CA ASP A 3 -18.82 28.93 -53.56
C ASP A 3 -18.12 28.86 -52.20
N ASP A 4 -18.53 27.81 -51.50
CA ASP A 4 -18.31 27.41 -50.13
C ASP A 4 -17.04 26.54 -50.11
N ASP A 5 -15.96 27.03 -49.50
CA ASP A 5 -14.72 26.28 -49.32
C ASP A 5 -14.68 25.75 -47.88
N THR A 6 -15.42 24.66 -47.66
CA THR A 6 -15.44 23.91 -46.41
C THR A 6 -14.22 22.96 -46.37
N THR A 7 -13.15 23.38 -45.71
CA THR A 7 -12.03 22.51 -45.33
C THR A 7 -12.41 21.74 -44.06
N GLY A 8 -12.81 20.48 -44.25
CA GLY A 8 -13.09 19.54 -43.17
C GLY A 8 -11.84 19.22 -42.37
N THR A 9 -11.73 19.78 -41.17
CA THR A 9 -10.79 19.32 -40.14
C THR A 9 -11.35 18.03 -39.55
N THR A 10 -10.56 16.97 -39.64
CA THR A 10 -10.84 15.68 -39.02
C THR A 10 -10.57 15.81 -37.52
N ASP A 11 -11.62 15.81 -36.71
CA ASP A 11 -11.52 15.70 -35.25
C ASP A 11 -10.95 14.31 -34.90
N ALA A 12 -9.65 14.26 -34.66
CA ALA A 12 -9.03 13.16 -33.96
C ALA A 12 -9.49 13.23 -32.49
N VAL A 13 -10.34 12.29 -32.10
CA VAL A 13 -10.69 12.03 -30.71
C VAL A 13 -9.40 11.65 -29.95
N ASP A 14 -8.83 12.63 -29.27
CA ASP A 14 -7.74 12.44 -28.32
C ASP A 14 -8.31 11.75 -27.08
N ALA A 15 -8.33 10.42 -27.12
CA ALA A 15 -8.63 9.58 -25.98
C ALA A 15 -7.48 9.71 -24.98
N THR A 16 -7.55 10.73 -24.15
CA THR A 16 -6.70 10.87 -22.97
C THR A 16 -7.02 9.72 -22.02
N ASN A 17 -6.18 8.68 -22.09
CA ASN A 17 -6.05 7.66 -21.07
C ASN A 17 -5.69 8.37 -19.75
N THR A 18 -6.70 8.68 -18.95
CA THR A 18 -6.50 9.08 -17.56
C THR A 18 -6.04 7.85 -16.82
N ALA A 19 -4.72 7.67 -16.75
CA ALA A 19 -4.10 6.69 -15.88
C ALA A 19 -4.54 7.03 -14.44
N GLY A 20 -5.22 6.08 -13.80
CA GLY A 20 -5.74 6.23 -12.44
C GLY A 20 -4.62 6.57 -11.47
N GLU A 21 -4.60 7.83 -11.04
CA GLU A 21 -3.82 8.32 -9.92
C GLU A 21 -4.46 7.75 -8.64
N THR A 22 -4.12 6.50 -8.31
CA THR A 22 -4.51 5.86 -7.05
C THR A 22 -3.46 6.22 -6.01
N GLY A 23 -3.62 7.40 -5.43
CA GLY A 23 -2.71 7.93 -4.44
C GLY A 23 -3.16 9.29 -3.92
N SER A 24 -4.39 9.39 -3.45
CA SER A 24 -4.79 10.54 -2.63
C SER A 24 -5.09 10.03 -1.24
N ALA A 25 -4.03 10.02 -0.42
CA ALA A 25 -4.15 9.97 1.02
C ALA A 25 -4.83 11.26 1.48
N ASP A 26 -6.17 11.26 1.54
CA ASP A 26 -6.92 12.35 2.20
C ASP A 26 -7.20 11.93 3.64
N GLY A 27 -6.11 11.74 4.39
CA GLY A 27 -6.14 11.62 5.85
C GLY A 27 -6.38 13.00 6.43
N THR A 28 -7.52 13.18 7.12
CA THR A 28 -7.79 14.38 7.89
C THR A 28 -6.67 14.51 8.94
N ASP A 29 -5.88 15.60 8.85
CA ASP A 29 -4.73 15.99 9.70
C ASP A 29 -3.30 15.70 9.18
N GLY A 30 -3.12 15.18 7.96
CA GLY A 30 -1.80 15.15 7.29
C GLY A 30 -0.82 14.07 7.80
N GLU A 31 -1.28 13.18 8.70
CA GLU A 31 -0.51 12.00 9.10
C GLU A 31 -0.75 10.84 8.13
N PRO A 32 0.28 10.08 7.73
CA PRO A 32 0.15 8.94 6.82
C PRO A 32 -0.82 7.88 7.36
N VAL A 33 -1.79 7.47 6.54
CA VAL A 33 -2.80 6.45 6.87
C VAL A 33 -2.46 5.11 6.22
N PHE A 34 -2.75 3.99 6.90
CA PHE A 34 -2.59 2.67 6.28
C PHE A 34 -3.93 2.20 5.70
N GLU A 35 -4.32 2.84 4.61
CA GLU A 35 -5.67 2.79 4.07
C GLU A 35 -6.06 1.44 3.44
N ALA A 36 -7.24 0.94 3.81
CA ALA A 36 -8.00 -0.11 3.13
C ALA A 36 -9.36 0.43 2.64
N ALA A 37 -9.92 -0.18 1.59
CA ALA A 37 -11.21 0.22 1.03
C ALA A 37 -12.36 -0.62 1.60
N GLU A 38 -13.47 0.02 1.95
CA GLU A 38 -14.71 -0.63 2.37
C GLU A 38 -15.78 -0.50 1.28
N TYR A 39 -16.59 -1.56 1.10
CA TYR A 39 -17.67 -1.64 0.12
C TYR A 39 -19.03 -1.87 0.78
N ALA A 40 -20.11 -1.65 0.02
CA ALA A 40 -21.48 -1.66 0.54
C ALA A 40 -21.94 -3.02 1.10
N ASP A 41 -21.31 -4.11 0.67
CA ASP A 41 -21.51 -5.48 1.17
C ASP A 41 -20.77 -5.75 2.50
N GLY A 42 -20.00 -4.78 2.99
CA GLY A 42 -19.16 -4.89 4.17
C GLY A 42 -17.78 -5.48 3.90
N THR A 43 -17.45 -5.83 2.66
CA THR A 43 -16.11 -6.33 2.32
C THR A 43 -15.07 -5.22 2.50
N VAL A 44 -13.90 -5.59 3.04
CA VAL A 44 -12.73 -4.72 3.11
C VAL A 44 -11.62 -5.28 2.24
N THR A 45 -10.97 -4.43 1.42
CA THR A 45 -9.83 -4.84 0.59
C THR A 45 -8.60 -3.98 0.83
N TYR A 46 -7.46 -4.63 0.75
CA TYR A 46 -6.15 -3.99 0.73
C TYR A 46 -5.31 -4.60 -0.42
N PRO A 47 -4.63 -3.80 -1.25
CA PRO A 47 -4.67 -2.32 -1.30
C PRO A 47 -6.06 -1.77 -1.67
N PRO A 48 -6.34 -0.47 -1.41
CA PRO A 48 -7.63 0.12 -1.71
C PRO A 48 -7.86 0.20 -3.22
N HIS A 49 -9.01 -0.32 -3.67
CA HIS A 49 -9.43 -0.25 -5.06
C HIS A 49 -10.74 0.55 -5.21
N PRO A 50 -10.94 1.28 -6.32
CA PRO A 50 -12.17 2.05 -6.53
C PRO A 50 -13.41 1.17 -6.67
N VAL A 51 -13.23 -0.07 -7.13
CA VAL A 51 -14.29 -1.06 -7.35
C VAL A 51 -13.92 -2.35 -6.64
N GLY A 52 -14.86 -2.90 -5.87
CA GLY A 52 -14.70 -4.09 -5.07
C GLY A 52 -14.83 -5.38 -5.88
N PRO A 53 -14.59 -6.54 -5.25
CA PRO A 53 -14.63 -7.85 -5.91
C PRO A 53 -15.94 -8.16 -6.64
N ASP A 54 -17.07 -7.69 -6.09
CA ASP A 54 -18.41 -7.89 -6.65
C ASP A 54 -18.85 -6.76 -7.60
N GLY A 55 -17.96 -5.83 -7.95
CA GLY A 55 -18.25 -4.71 -8.84
C GLY A 55 -18.90 -3.50 -8.15
N ALA A 56 -19.06 -3.53 -6.82
CA ALA A 56 -19.58 -2.40 -6.05
C ALA A 56 -18.55 -1.26 -5.97
N GLU A 57 -19.02 -0.02 -6.02
CA GLU A 57 -18.19 1.16 -5.76
C GLU A 57 -17.79 1.23 -4.28
N ARG A 58 -16.60 1.76 -4.02
CA ARG A 58 -16.12 2.02 -2.66
C ARG A 58 -17.06 2.96 -1.91
N VAL A 59 -17.39 2.62 -0.68
CA VAL A 59 -18.26 3.43 0.20
C VAL A 59 -17.54 4.04 1.39
N GLY A 60 -16.34 3.54 1.72
CA GLY A 60 -15.61 3.99 2.90
C GLY A 60 -14.12 3.65 2.90
N THR A 61 -13.49 4.00 4.00
CA THR A 61 -12.07 3.81 4.28
C THR A 61 -11.92 3.22 5.67
N VAL A 62 -11.06 2.22 5.80
CA VAL A 62 -10.59 1.69 7.09
C VAL A 62 -9.11 2.00 7.22
N ASP A 63 -8.69 2.59 8.33
CA ASP A 63 -7.27 2.73 8.65
C ASP A 63 -6.77 1.48 9.38
N LEU A 64 -5.87 0.74 8.74
CA LEU A 64 -5.32 -0.49 9.29
C LEU A 64 -4.32 -0.23 10.43
N ARG A 65 -3.90 1.03 10.68
CA ARG A 65 -3.09 1.39 11.86
C ARG A 65 -3.84 1.14 13.17
N ASP A 66 -5.16 1.22 13.14
CA ASP A 66 -6.02 0.99 14.31
C ASP A 66 -6.24 -0.51 14.59
N ARG A 67 -5.60 -1.39 13.82
CA ARG A 67 -5.78 -2.85 13.87
C ARG A 67 -4.43 -3.55 14.06
N GLU A 68 -4.43 -4.52 14.96
CA GLU A 68 -3.33 -5.49 15.03
C GLU A 68 -3.48 -6.52 13.90
N ALA A 69 -2.36 -7.13 13.52
CA ALA A 69 -2.32 -8.19 12.54
C ALA A 69 -1.50 -9.37 13.06
N ARG A 70 -1.68 -10.53 12.43
CA ARG A 70 -0.88 -11.73 12.70
C ARG A 70 -0.01 -12.08 11.51
N VAL A 71 1.23 -12.46 11.76
CA VAL A 71 2.12 -12.96 10.71
C VAL A 71 1.58 -14.28 10.17
N VAL A 72 1.21 -14.30 8.90
CA VAL A 72 0.74 -15.51 8.19
C VAL A 72 1.94 -16.32 7.69
N THR A 73 2.93 -15.63 7.14
CA THR A 73 4.19 -16.20 6.67
C THR A 73 5.22 -15.10 6.51
N TRP A 74 6.51 -15.45 6.50
CA TRP A 74 7.60 -14.50 6.37
C TRP A 74 8.80 -15.13 5.66
N THR A 75 9.71 -14.28 5.19
CA THR A 75 11.01 -14.67 4.65
C THR A 75 12.02 -13.54 4.84
N THR A 76 13.31 -13.89 4.92
CA THR A 76 14.40 -12.89 4.96
C THR A 76 15.17 -12.94 3.66
N SER A 77 15.21 -11.79 2.98
CA SER A 77 16.06 -11.59 1.81
C SER A 77 17.44 -11.11 2.24
N THR A 78 18.47 -11.91 1.92
CA THR A 78 19.89 -11.59 2.14
C THR A 78 20.61 -11.21 0.85
N ALA A 79 19.87 -10.82 -0.19
CA ALA A 79 20.41 -10.38 -1.47
C ALA A 79 19.41 -9.39 -2.06
N THR A 80 19.37 -8.19 -1.49
CA THR A 80 18.31 -7.23 -1.80
C THR A 80 18.64 -6.41 -3.05
N PRO A 81 17.62 -5.94 -3.79
CA PRO A 81 17.84 -4.98 -4.86
C PRO A 81 18.46 -3.68 -4.33
N PRO A 82 19.19 -2.92 -5.17
CA PRO A 82 19.77 -1.65 -4.78
C PRO A 82 18.75 -0.70 -4.13
N GLY A 83 19.16 -0.08 -3.03
CA GLY A 83 18.35 0.83 -2.22
C GLY A 83 17.47 0.16 -1.17
N VAL A 84 17.36 -1.17 -1.18
CA VAL A 84 16.69 -1.92 -0.09
C VAL A 84 17.77 -2.41 0.87
N ARG A 85 17.61 -2.09 2.17
CA ARG A 85 18.54 -2.51 3.23
C ARG A 85 18.69 -4.04 3.23
N GLU A 86 19.88 -4.56 3.53
CA GLU A 86 20.16 -6.00 3.63
C GLU A 86 20.73 -6.32 5.02
N PRO A 87 20.26 -7.36 5.73
CA PRO A 87 19.12 -8.22 5.38
C PRO A 87 17.76 -7.49 5.46
N ASN A 88 16.76 -7.99 4.74
CA ASN A 88 15.39 -7.46 4.77
C ASN A 88 14.37 -8.57 5.02
N THR A 89 13.78 -8.57 6.21
CA THR A 89 12.69 -9.48 6.57
C THR A 89 11.37 -8.94 6.05
N LEU A 90 10.66 -9.76 5.27
CA LEU A 90 9.35 -9.48 4.70
C LEU A 90 8.32 -10.41 5.32
N ALA A 91 7.17 -9.86 5.71
CA ALA A 91 6.06 -10.61 6.28
C ALA A 91 4.78 -10.35 5.51
N ILE A 92 3.98 -11.40 5.32
CA ILE A 92 2.57 -11.30 4.99
C ILE A 92 1.80 -11.37 6.31
N VAL A 93 0.99 -10.36 6.57
CA VAL A 93 0.19 -10.25 7.79
C VAL A 93 -1.30 -10.31 7.45
N GLU A 94 -2.11 -10.77 8.39
CA GLU A 94 -3.57 -10.77 8.32
C GLU A 94 -4.12 -9.94 9.48
N PHE A 95 -4.90 -8.90 9.16
CA PHE A 95 -5.46 -7.98 10.16
C PHE A 95 -6.64 -8.61 10.89
N GLU A 96 -6.74 -8.32 12.18
CA GLU A 96 -7.91 -8.69 12.98
C GLU A 96 -9.11 -7.82 12.57
N THR A 97 -10.18 -8.46 12.12
CA THR A 97 -11.45 -7.82 11.77
C THR A 97 -12.45 -7.93 12.91
N ASP A 98 -13.49 -7.08 12.90
CA ASP A 98 -14.51 -7.07 13.94
C ASP A 98 -15.30 -8.39 14.01
N GLU A 99 -15.81 -8.69 15.20
CA GLU A 99 -16.69 -9.85 15.41
C GLU A 99 -17.91 -9.77 14.48
N GLY A 100 -18.11 -10.81 13.67
CA GLY A 100 -19.21 -10.89 12.70
C GLY A 100 -18.86 -10.40 11.29
N TYR A 101 -17.61 -10.00 11.05
CA TYR A 101 -17.12 -9.81 9.67
C TYR A 101 -17.13 -11.14 8.90
N ASP A 102 -17.83 -11.16 7.76
CA ASP A 102 -18.00 -12.35 6.90
C ASP A 102 -17.28 -12.20 5.54
N GLY A 103 -16.48 -11.14 5.39
CA GLY A 103 -15.71 -10.90 4.16
C GLY A 103 -14.40 -11.70 4.11
N PRO A 104 -13.66 -11.62 2.99
CA PRO A 104 -12.33 -12.20 2.87
C PRO A 104 -11.33 -11.59 3.87
N PRO A 105 -10.28 -12.33 4.27
CA PRO A 105 -9.26 -11.79 5.18
C PRO A 105 -8.51 -10.63 4.56
N VAL A 106 -8.30 -9.58 5.36
CA VAL A 106 -7.53 -8.40 4.94
C VAL A 106 -6.04 -8.67 5.20
N ARG A 107 -5.26 -8.80 4.12
CA ARG A 107 -3.83 -9.13 4.20
C ARG A 107 -2.95 -8.08 3.55
N ALA A 108 -1.76 -7.87 4.12
CA ALA A 108 -0.76 -6.96 3.58
C ALA A 108 0.63 -7.62 3.57
N LEU A 109 1.46 -7.23 2.59
CA LEU A 109 2.88 -7.57 2.52
C LEU A 109 3.69 -6.32 2.91
N GLY A 110 4.66 -6.47 3.80
CA GLY A 110 5.51 -5.36 4.23
C GLY A 110 6.83 -5.84 4.83
N GLN A 111 7.73 -4.88 5.07
CA GLN A 111 8.98 -5.12 5.78
C GLN A 111 8.71 -5.21 7.28
N VAL A 112 9.46 -6.06 7.99
CA VAL A 112 9.53 -5.99 9.46
C VAL A 112 10.40 -4.79 9.83
N ALA A 113 10.00 -4.08 10.90
CA ALA A 113 10.73 -2.92 11.39
C ALA A 113 12.13 -3.30 11.91
N VAL A 114 13.04 -2.34 11.89
CA VAL A 114 14.36 -2.46 12.54
C VAL A 114 14.16 -2.37 14.04
N ASP A 115 14.86 -3.20 14.79
CA ASP A 115 14.94 -3.09 16.25
C ASP A 115 15.88 -1.92 16.60
N PRO A 116 15.38 -0.82 17.19
CA PRO A 116 16.21 0.32 17.55
C PRO A 116 17.20 0.02 18.68
N ASP A 117 16.97 -1.06 19.44
CA ASP A 117 17.86 -1.49 20.52
C ASP A 117 18.95 -2.45 20.02
N ASP A 118 18.85 -2.92 18.77
CA ASP A 118 19.86 -3.75 18.13
C ASP A 118 20.99 -2.89 17.54
N PRO A 119 22.25 -3.08 18.00
CA PRO A 119 23.38 -2.26 17.56
C PRO A 119 23.81 -2.53 16.12
N ASP A 120 23.46 -3.69 15.57
CA ASP A 120 23.75 -4.10 14.20
C ASP A 120 22.62 -3.67 13.24
N GLY A 121 21.52 -3.13 13.77
CA GLY A 121 20.41 -2.58 13.01
C GLY A 121 19.57 -3.66 12.33
N GLU A 122 19.52 -4.86 12.93
CA GLU A 122 18.73 -5.97 12.42
C GLU A 122 17.22 -5.72 12.59
N THR A 123 16.41 -6.39 11.77
CA THR A 123 14.94 -6.37 11.95
C THR A 123 14.54 -7.20 13.15
N TYR A 124 13.41 -6.88 13.78
CA TYR A 124 12.82 -7.75 14.79
C TYR A 124 12.68 -9.20 14.27
N ASP A 125 12.94 -10.16 15.15
CA ASP A 125 12.58 -11.55 14.90
C ASP A 125 11.06 -11.71 14.87
N VAL A 126 10.57 -12.53 13.93
CA VAL A 126 9.15 -12.86 13.80
C VAL A 126 8.96 -14.35 13.51
N ALA A 127 7.86 -14.90 14.02
CA ALA A 127 7.36 -16.22 13.75
C ALA A 127 5.93 -16.17 13.18
N ILE A 128 5.48 -17.27 12.57
CA ILE A 128 4.09 -17.39 12.12
C ILE A 128 3.17 -17.37 13.35
N GLY A 129 2.18 -16.48 13.33
CA GLY A 129 1.19 -16.29 14.39
C GLY A 129 1.45 -15.09 15.29
N ASP A 130 2.67 -14.53 15.28
CA ASP A 130 3.05 -13.38 16.09
C ASP A 130 2.19 -12.16 15.77
N ARG A 131 1.83 -11.40 16.81
CA ARG A 131 1.12 -10.15 16.63
C ARG A 131 2.05 -9.03 16.22
N VAL A 132 1.61 -8.23 15.26
CA VAL A 132 2.33 -7.06 14.77
C VAL A 132 1.38 -5.89 14.56
N ALA A 133 1.90 -4.67 14.70
CA ALA A 133 1.23 -3.44 14.33
C ALA A 133 1.96 -2.72 13.19
N PRO A 134 1.22 -2.03 12.30
CA PRO A 134 1.82 -1.14 11.32
C PRO A 134 2.52 0.05 12.00
N VAL A 135 3.74 0.34 11.57
CA VAL A 135 4.49 1.52 11.99
C VAL A 135 4.98 2.29 10.77
N TYR A 136 4.76 3.60 10.77
CA TYR A 136 5.19 4.45 9.67
C TYR A 136 6.72 4.53 9.60
N ALA A 137 7.25 4.56 8.38
CA ALA A 137 8.65 4.76 8.06
C ALA A 137 8.76 5.77 6.92
N GLU A 138 9.52 6.84 7.16
CA GLU A 138 9.76 7.91 6.17
C GLU A 138 10.51 7.40 4.92
N GLU A 139 11.24 6.29 5.06
CA GLU A 139 12.03 5.74 3.96
C GLU A 139 12.13 4.20 4.04
N LEU A 140 11.31 3.52 3.21
CA LEU A 140 11.35 2.08 3.03
C LEU A 140 12.58 1.62 2.23
N ARG A 141 13.09 2.50 1.36
CA ARG A 141 14.23 2.24 0.48
C ARG A 141 14.92 3.56 0.10
N GLU A 142 16.22 3.55 -0.15
CA GLU A 142 17.02 4.73 -0.45
C GLU A 142 16.66 5.33 -1.83
N PRO A 143 16.22 6.60 -1.89
CA PRO A 143 15.97 7.30 -3.14
C PRO A 143 17.25 7.41 -3.98
N GLY A 144 17.16 7.07 -5.28
CA GLY A 144 18.27 7.20 -6.22
C GLY A 144 19.29 6.05 -6.22
N ALA A 145 19.22 5.10 -5.28
CA ALA A 145 20.03 3.88 -5.32
C ALA A 145 19.56 2.88 -6.40
N GLY A 146 18.29 2.97 -6.81
CA GLY A 146 17.69 2.16 -7.86
C GLY A 146 17.60 2.86 -9.23
N ILE A 147 16.97 2.20 -10.20
CA ILE A 147 16.76 2.73 -11.56
C ILE A 147 15.62 3.75 -11.68
N ARG A 148 14.86 3.99 -10.61
CA ARG A 148 13.72 4.93 -10.61
C ARG A 148 14.20 6.35 -10.33
N GLU A 149 13.59 7.31 -11.01
CA GLU A 149 13.81 8.73 -10.77
C GLU A 149 13.30 9.08 -9.34
N PRO A 150 14.10 9.76 -8.50
CA PRO A 150 13.75 10.00 -7.10
C PRO A 150 12.41 10.70 -6.84
N ALA A 151 12.01 11.67 -7.66
CA ALA A 151 10.74 12.38 -7.48
C ALA A 151 9.53 11.63 -8.07
N SER A 152 9.72 10.54 -8.80
CA SER A 152 8.64 9.79 -9.48
C SER A 152 7.68 9.06 -8.54
N GLN A 153 7.99 8.96 -7.26
CA GLN A 153 7.13 8.33 -6.26
C GLN A 153 7.49 8.74 -4.84
N ALA A 154 6.59 8.44 -3.91
CA ALA A 154 6.89 8.45 -2.49
C ALA A 154 7.78 7.24 -2.11
N TRP A 155 8.59 7.41 -1.06
CA TRP A 155 9.56 6.41 -0.59
C TRP A 155 9.26 5.95 0.84
N ASP A 156 8.30 6.59 1.48
CA ASP A 156 7.76 6.26 2.78
C ASP A 156 6.72 5.13 2.69
N GLY A 157 6.25 4.69 3.85
CA GLY A 157 5.16 3.74 3.97
C GLY A 157 5.16 3.06 5.34
N PHE A 158 4.65 1.84 5.41
CA PHE A 158 4.50 1.10 6.66
C PHE A 158 5.41 -0.12 6.72
N ARG A 159 5.95 -0.37 7.92
CA ARG A 159 6.58 -1.62 8.33
C ARG A 159 5.74 -2.29 9.42
N PHE A 160 6.06 -3.54 9.74
CA PHE A 160 5.42 -4.27 10.82
C PHE A 160 6.36 -4.38 12.02
N ARG A 161 5.90 -3.94 13.19
CA ARG A 161 6.59 -4.13 14.47
C ARG A 161 5.83 -5.15 15.31
N PRO A 162 6.49 -6.14 15.92
CA PRO A 162 5.85 -7.01 16.91
C PRO A 162 5.19 -6.21 18.04
N VAL A 163 4.01 -6.65 18.46
CA VAL A 163 3.27 -6.08 19.59
C VAL A 163 2.96 -7.16 20.60
N GLU A 164 3.97 -7.55 21.37
CA GLU A 164 3.87 -8.52 22.48
C GLU A 164 5.14 -8.51 23.34
#